data_AF-A0AAP2ZQX9-F1
#
_entry.id   AF-A0AAP2ZQX9-F1
#
_cell.length_a   1.000
_cell.length_b   1.000
_cell.length_c   1.000
_cell.angle_alpha   90.00
_cell.angle_beta   90.00
_cell.angle_gamma   90.00
#
_symmetry.space_group_name_H-M   'P 1'
#
loop_
_entity.id
_entity.type
_entity.pdbx_description
1 polymer ?
#
loop_
_entity_poly.entity_id
_entity_poly.type
_entity_poly.pdbx_seq_one_letter_code
_entity_poly.pdbx_strand_id
1 'polypeptide(L)' 'KHSQLNFVSPGQRHAGQDGDILAKRKEVLEAAKARMPERWSKEVRNCDAVGPVTLNPDKAPANNVINAA' A
#
# COMPACT_ATOMS: atom_id res chain seq x y z
N LYS A 1 -9.31 2.09 -10.47
CA LYS A 1 -8.54 1.52 -9.33
C LYS A 1 -7.25 2.31 -9.19
N HIS A 2 -6.75 2.59 -7.98
CA HIS A 2 -5.60 3.49 -7.79
C HIS A 2 -4.34 2.70 -7.37
N SER A 3 -3.23 2.83 -8.11
CA SER A 3 -2.01 2.05 -7.86
C SER A 3 -1.42 2.32 -6.48
N GLN A 4 -1.43 3.58 -6.05
CA GLN A 4 -0.98 4.01 -4.72
C GLN A 4 -1.86 3.50 -3.57
N LEU A 5 -3.05 2.94 -3.86
CA LEU A 5 -3.94 2.32 -2.89
C LEU A 5 -3.95 0.79 -3.05
N ASN A 6 -2.86 0.20 -3.53
CA ASN A 6 -2.80 -1.23 -3.84
C ASN A 6 -3.96 -1.68 -4.74
N PHE A 7 -4.34 -0.87 -5.72
CA PHE A 7 -5.51 -1.11 -6.58
C PHE A 7 -6.82 -1.32 -5.79
N VAL A 8 -7.01 -0.59 -4.71
CA VAL A 8 -8.33 -0.29 -4.16
C VAL A 8 -8.87 0.97 -4.87
N SER A 9 -10.19 1.10 -5.04
CA SER A 9 -10.74 2.36 -5.56
C SER A 9 -10.80 3.41 -4.44
N PRO A 10 -10.70 4.71 -4.75
CA PRO A 10 -10.89 5.74 -3.75
C PRO A 10 -12.22 5.59 -2.99
N GLY A 11 -13.32 5.30 -3.68
CA GLY A 11 -14.63 5.07 -3.03
C GLY A 11 -14.64 3.90 -2.04
N GLN A 12 -14.01 2.77 -2.39
CA GLN A 12 -13.87 1.62 -1.48
C GLN A 12 -13.06 1.98 -0.23
N ARG A 13 -12.00 2.77 -0.41
CA ARG A 13 -11.20 3.27 0.71
C ARG A 13 -11.97 4.26 1.57
N HIS A 14 -12.69 5.20 0.97
CA HIS A 14 -13.52 6.16 1.72
C HIS A 14 -14.63 5.47 2.51
N ALA A 15 -15.12 4.32 2.03
CA ALA A 15 -16.05 3.47 2.74
C ALA A 15 -15.38 2.54 3.78
N GLY A 16 -14.06 2.61 3.98
CA GLY A 16 -13.32 1.76 4.93
C GLY A 16 -13.18 0.29 4.51
N GLN A 17 -13.47 -0.05 3.26
CA GLN A 17 -13.47 -1.43 2.77
C GLN A 17 -12.10 -1.91 2.31
N ASP A 18 -11.09 -1.05 2.33
CA ASP A 18 -9.76 -1.35 1.80
C ASP A 18 -9.06 -2.45 2.58
N GLY A 19 -9.17 -2.45 3.91
CA GLY A 19 -8.64 -3.51 4.77
C GLY A 19 -9.14 -4.90 4.37
N ASP A 20 -10.45 -5.10 4.33
CA ASP A 20 -11.06 -6.40 4.01
C ASP A 20 -10.72 -6.88 2.59
N ILE A 21 -10.77 -5.95 1.62
CA ILE A 21 -10.42 -6.25 0.22
C ILE A 21 -8.98 -6.74 0.12
N LEU A 22 -8.08 -6.09 0.84
CA LEU A 22 -6.65 -6.36 0.80
C LEU A 22 -6.30 -7.64 1.58
N ALA A 23 -6.93 -7.87 2.73
CA ALA A 23 -6.80 -9.12 3.49
C ALA A 23 -7.24 -10.31 2.65
N LYS A 24 -8.41 -10.22 2.00
CA LYS A 24 -8.90 -11.32 1.15
C LYS A 24 -7.98 -11.58 -0.04
N ARG A 25 -7.42 -10.52 -0.63
CA ARG A 25 -6.44 -10.65 -1.72
C ARG A 25 -5.18 -11.37 -1.26
N LYS A 26 -4.67 -11.03 -0.06
CA LYS A 26 -3.50 -11.68 0.50
C LYS A 26 -3.72 -13.19 0.62
N GLU A 27 -4.84 -13.62 1.20
CA GLU A 27 -5.20 -15.05 1.31
C GLU A 27 -5.15 -15.78 -0.05
N VAL A 28 -5.74 -15.17 -1.09
CA VAL A 28 -5.78 -15.77 -2.43
C VAL A 28 -4.38 -15.90 -3.02
N LEU A 29 -3.54 -14.87 -2.88
CA LEU A 29 -2.17 -14.92 -3.42
C LEU A 29 -1.30 -15.92 -2.65
N GLU A 30 -1.44 -15.99 -1.33
CA GLU A 30 -0.71 -16.96 -0.50
C GLU A 30 -1.12 -18.39 -0.82
N ALA A 31 -2.42 -18.66 -0.95
CA ALA A 31 -2.92 -19.97 -1.37
C ALA A 31 -2.41 -20.36 -2.78
N ALA A 32 -2.35 -19.40 -3.71
CA ALA A 32 -1.82 -19.62 -5.04
C ALA A 32 -0.30 -19.89 -5.04
N LYS A 33 0.46 -19.22 -4.17
CA LYS A 33 1.91 -19.47 -3.97
C LYS A 33 2.15 -20.83 -3.35
N ALA A 34 1.40 -21.20 -2.31
CA ALA A 34 1.50 -22.50 -1.65
C ALA A 34 1.21 -23.67 -2.60
N ARG A 35 0.30 -23.49 -3.56
CA ARG A 35 -0.08 -24.53 -4.53
C ARG A 35 0.98 -24.80 -5.60
N MET A 36 1.70 -23.77 -6.06
CA MET A 36 2.69 -23.88 -7.15
C MET A 36 3.91 -23.00 -6.84
N PRO A 37 4.71 -23.34 -5.80
CA PRO A 37 5.82 -22.50 -5.35
C PRO A 37 6.86 -22.27 -6.45
N GLU A 38 7.08 -23.23 -7.35
CA GLU A 38 8.02 -23.13 -8.47
C GLU A 38 7.68 -22.02 -9.47
N ARG A 39 6.41 -21.59 -9.55
CA ARG A 39 6.00 -20.46 -10.39
C ARG A 39 6.39 -19.11 -9.78
N TRP A 40 6.66 -19.06 -8.47
CA TRP A 40 6.86 -17.83 -7.72
C TRP A 40 8.34 -17.66 -7.37
N SER A 41 8.96 -16.62 -7.92
CA SER A 41 10.36 -16.27 -7.59
C SER A 41 10.48 -15.35 -6.36
N LYS A 42 9.36 -14.79 -5.89
CA LYS A 42 9.30 -13.80 -4.81
C LYS A 42 8.10 -14.03 -3.91
N GLU A 43 8.08 -13.31 -2.80
CA GLU A 43 6.92 -13.20 -1.93
C GLU A 43 5.70 -12.62 -2.64
N VAL A 44 4.52 -12.86 -2.05
CA VAL A 44 3.27 -12.29 -2.56
C VAL A 44 3.33 -10.76 -2.50
N ARG A 45 2.53 -10.13 -3.36
CA ARG A 45 2.44 -8.68 -3.42
C ARG A 45 2.01 -8.10 -2.06
N ASN A 46 2.58 -6.96 -1.68
CA ASN A 46 2.10 -6.18 -0.53
C ASN A 46 0.59 -5.90 -0.68
N CYS A 47 -0.17 -6.38 0.29
CA CYS A 47 -1.61 -6.23 0.42
C CYS A 47 -1.95 -5.59 1.77
N ASP A 48 -1.15 -4.64 2.22
CA ASP A 48 -1.41 -3.88 3.44
C ASP A 48 -2.21 -2.62 3.09
N ALA A 49 -3.11 -2.24 4.01
CA ALA A 49 -3.86 -1.00 3.87
C ALA A 49 -2.89 0.19 3.89
N VAL A 50 -3.09 1.11 2.95
CA VAL A 50 -2.24 2.29 2.87
C VAL A 50 -2.64 3.24 4.00
N GLY A 51 -1.66 3.80 4.70
CA GLY A 51 -1.92 4.77 5.77
C GLY A 51 -2.61 6.05 5.26
N PRO A 52 -3.04 6.94 6.15
CA PRO A 52 -3.62 8.23 5.75
C PRO A 52 -2.65 9.01 4.85
N VAL A 53 -3.18 9.62 3.79
CA VAL A 53 -2.41 10.47 2.86
C VAL A 53 -3.14 11.80 2.74
N THR A 54 -2.42 12.89 2.91
CA THR A 54 -2.90 14.26 2.72
C THR A 54 -2.52 14.75 1.32
N LEU A 55 -3.50 15.31 0.60
CA LEU A 55 -3.32 15.76 -0.79
C LEU A 55 -2.38 16.98 -0.90
N ASN A 56 -2.28 17.76 0.17
CA ASN A 56 -1.35 18.87 0.32
C ASN A 56 -0.87 18.87 1.77
N PRO A 57 0.32 18.34 2.09
CA PRO A 57 0.87 18.49 3.43
C PRO A 57 1.16 19.97 3.68
N ASP A 58 0.86 20.46 4.89
CA ASP A 58 1.31 21.78 5.31
C ASP A 58 2.84 21.83 5.15
N LYS A 59 3.36 22.88 4.49
CA LYS A 59 4.80 22.99 4.22
C LYS A 59 5.54 22.90 5.55
N ALA A 60 6.36 21.87 5.73
CA ALA A 60 7.37 21.89 6.79
C ALA A 60 8.24 23.14 6.60
N PRO A 61 8.61 23.88 7.66
CA PRO A 61 9.53 24.99 7.53
C PRO A 61 10.82 24.46 6.90
N ALA A 62 11.27 25.11 5.83
CA ALA A 62 12.50 24.75 5.15
C ALA A 62 13.68 24.92 6.13
N ASN A 63 14.11 23.83 6.77
CA ASN A 63 15.37 23.80 7.49
C ASN A 63 16.49 23.82 6.46
N ASN A 64 16.85 25.03 6.04
CA ASN A 64 18.06 25.28 5.28
C ASN A 64 19.24 25.07 6.24
N VAL A 65 19.90 23.92 6.10
CA VAL A 65 21.14 23.59 6.80
C VAL A 65 22.21 24.57 6.30
N ILE A 66 22.52 25.59 7.09
CA ILE A 66 23.76 26.36 6.90
C ILE A 66 24.82 25.70 7.78
N ASN A 67 25.69 24.91 7.14
CA ASN A 67 26.96 24.51 7.71
C ASN A 67 27.77 25.78 8.06
N ALA A 68 28.27 25.88 9.29
CA ALA A 68 29.29 26.86 9.65
C ALA A 68 30.19 26.34 10.78
N ALA A 69 31.46 26.13 10.38
CA ALA A 69 32.73 26.05 11.14
C ALA A 69 32.87 25.03 12.26
#